data_AF-A0A919SIX0-F1
#
_entry.id   AF-A0A919SIX0-F1
#
_cell.length_a   1.000
_cell.length_b   1.000
_cell.length_c   1.000
_cell.angle_alpha   90.00
_cell.angle_beta   90.00
_cell.angle_gamma   90.00
#
_symmetry.space_group_name_H-M   'P 1'
#
loop_
_entity.id
_entity.type
_entity.pdbx_description
1 polymer ?
#
loop_
_entity_poly.entity_id
_entity_poly.type
_entity_poly.pdbx_seq_one_letter_code
_entity_poly.pdbx_strand_id
1 'polypeptide(L)'
;MSWSLAVAILLAGGTWAAVALQERATFGTKITEADLTVEVDEGDRFSLAVPDRGASVGDAWSATVTPDGVVAAVEDRKVMSNVRDRVLGPQAGGGAGTRYFIYTAEAPGTVRIRLANCFQGCRDDYSRGLSREVTWTVTVG
;
A
#
# COMPACT_ATOMS: atom_id res chain seq x y z
N MET A 1 -32.46 33.76 1.64
CA MET A 1 -31.01 33.52 1.44
C MET A 1 -30.54 32.48 2.46
N SER A 2 -30.59 31.18 2.16
CA SER A 2 -29.93 30.14 3.01
C SER A 2 -29.81 28.76 2.34
N TRP A 3 -30.48 28.50 1.20
CA TRP A 3 -30.39 27.19 0.53
C TRP A 3 -29.07 26.92 -0.19
N SER A 4 -28.42 27.95 -0.73
CA SER A 4 -27.19 27.77 -1.51
C SER A 4 -25.99 27.27 -0.69
N LEU A 5 -25.96 27.58 0.63
CA LEU A 5 -24.91 27.10 1.54
C LEU A 5 -25.13 25.64 1.97
N ALA A 6 -26.38 25.23 2.18
CA ALA A 6 -26.71 23.86 2.57
C ALA A 6 -26.39 22.84 1.45
N VAL A 7 -26.66 23.21 0.20
CA VAL A 7 -26.36 22.35 -0.97
C VAL A 7 -24.86 22.20 -1.20
N ALA A 8 -24.07 23.27 -1.00
CA ALA A 8 -22.62 23.21 -1.14
C ALA A 8 -21.95 22.30 -0.09
N ILE A 9 -22.46 22.29 1.14
CA ILE A 9 -21.93 21.43 2.22
C ILE A 9 -22.27 19.95 1.99
N LEU A 10 -23.49 19.65 1.49
CA LEU A 10 -23.89 18.28 1.15
C LEU A 10 -23.09 17.72 -0.03
N LEU A 11 -22.80 18.53 -1.05
CA LEU A 11 -21.99 18.12 -2.19
C LEU A 11 -20.51 17.93 -1.81
N ALA A 12 -19.93 18.83 -1.00
CA ALA A 12 -18.56 18.68 -0.53
C ALA A 12 -18.42 17.46 0.41
N GLY A 13 -19.32 17.28 1.39
CA GLY A 13 -19.29 16.15 2.32
C GLY A 13 -19.47 14.79 1.64
N GLY A 14 -20.34 14.71 0.62
CA GLY A 14 -20.56 13.49 -0.15
C GLY A 14 -19.32 13.04 -0.93
N THR A 15 -18.56 13.98 -1.49
CA THR A 15 -17.33 13.65 -2.25
C THR A 15 -16.23 13.06 -1.37
N TRP A 16 -16.00 13.61 -0.18
CA TRP A 16 -14.99 13.08 0.75
C TRP A 16 -15.35 11.69 1.27
N ALA A 17 -16.64 11.46 1.59
CA ALA A 17 -17.12 10.15 2.01
C ALA A 17 -16.97 9.10 0.89
N ALA A 18 -17.31 9.45 -0.35
CA ALA A 18 -17.15 8.57 -1.51
C ALA A 18 -15.68 8.20 -1.75
N VAL A 19 -14.76 9.17 -1.66
CA VAL A 19 -13.32 8.92 -1.81
C VAL A 19 -12.79 8.04 -0.69
N ALA A 20 -13.17 8.28 0.57
CA ALA A 20 -12.75 7.45 1.69
C ALA A 20 -13.25 6.01 1.57
N LEU A 21 -14.50 5.82 1.13
CA LEU A 21 -15.07 4.49 0.86
C LEU A 21 -14.33 3.79 -0.27
N GLN A 22 -14.01 4.51 -1.35
CA GLN A 22 -13.28 3.94 -2.47
C GLN A 22 -11.83 3.58 -2.11
N GLU A 23 -11.14 4.41 -1.32
CA GLU A 23 -9.82 4.06 -0.80
C GLU A 23 -9.86 2.80 0.07
N ARG A 24 -10.85 2.69 0.97
CA ARG A 24 -11.00 1.50 1.82
C ARG A 24 -11.37 0.26 1.01
N ALA A 25 -12.21 0.39 -0.01
CA ALA A 25 -12.53 -0.72 -0.91
C ALA A 25 -11.30 -1.19 -1.71
N THR A 26 -10.42 -0.27 -2.07
CA THR A 26 -9.19 -0.56 -2.83
C THR A 26 -8.12 -1.17 -1.93
N PHE A 27 -7.74 -0.49 -0.84
CA PHE A 27 -6.56 -0.82 -0.03
C PHE A 27 -6.87 -1.58 1.25
N GLY A 28 -8.14 -1.68 1.64
CA GLY A 28 -8.52 -2.22 2.94
C GLY A 28 -7.90 -1.43 4.10
N THR A 29 -7.57 -2.14 5.18
CA THR A 29 -6.80 -1.59 6.30
C THR A 29 -5.33 -1.41 5.90
N LYS A 30 -4.84 -0.17 5.88
CA LYS A 30 -3.44 0.15 5.54
C LYS A 30 -2.56 -0.02 6.79
N ILE A 31 -1.67 -1.00 6.76
CA ILE A 31 -0.68 -1.29 7.80
C ILE A 31 0.66 -0.71 7.36
N THR A 32 1.35 -0.04 8.28
CA THR A 32 2.66 0.58 8.02
C THR A 32 3.77 -0.17 8.74
N GLU A 33 5.03 0.15 8.45
CA GLU A 33 6.19 -0.43 9.14
C GLU A 33 6.25 -0.11 10.64
N ALA A 34 5.36 0.77 11.16
CA ALA A 34 5.21 1.01 12.60
C ALA A 34 4.54 -0.16 13.34
N ASP A 35 3.85 -1.05 12.62
CA ASP A 35 3.21 -2.24 13.16
C ASP A 35 3.55 -3.45 12.29
N LEU A 36 4.39 -4.34 12.81
CA LEU A 36 4.88 -5.53 12.11
C LEU A 36 4.15 -6.81 12.53
N THR A 37 3.23 -6.74 13.51
CA THR A 37 2.47 -7.88 14.00
C THR A 37 0.99 -7.52 14.02
N VAL A 38 0.23 -8.11 13.10
CA VAL A 38 -1.14 -7.68 12.81
C VAL A 38 -2.10 -8.84 13.03
N GLU A 39 -3.24 -8.54 13.63
CA GLU A 39 -4.39 -9.43 13.72
C GLU A 39 -5.47 -8.91 12.75
N VAL A 40 -6.01 -9.81 11.93
CA VAL A 40 -7.12 -9.54 10.99
C VAL A 40 -8.13 -10.68 11.05
N ASP A 41 -9.37 -10.43 10.65
CA ASP A 41 -10.39 -11.48 10.59
C ASP A 41 -10.44 -12.12 9.18
N GLU A 42 -10.89 -13.37 9.09
CA GLU A 42 -11.17 -14.01 7.79
C GLU A 42 -12.10 -13.13 6.93
N GLY A 43 -11.73 -12.92 5.66
CA GLY A 43 -12.43 -12.06 4.72
C GLY A 43 -11.97 -10.60 4.72
N ASP A 44 -11.16 -10.17 5.69
CA ASP A 44 -10.64 -8.81 5.71
C ASP A 44 -9.72 -8.54 4.52
N ARG A 45 -9.84 -7.34 3.97
CA ARG A 45 -8.84 -6.76 3.06
C ARG A 45 -7.90 -5.87 3.83
N PHE A 46 -6.61 -6.03 3.60
CA PHE A 46 -5.57 -5.19 4.18
C PHE A 46 -4.46 -4.92 3.18
N SER A 47 -3.62 -3.93 3.47
CA SER A 47 -2.43 -3.64 2.66
C SER A 47 -1.22 -3.31 3.51
N LEU A 48 -0.06 -3.82 3.10
CA LEU A 48 1.22 -3.51 3.72
C LEU A 48 1.87 -2.35 2.96
N ALA A 49 2.20 -1.28 3.67
CA ALA A 49 2.66 -0.02 3.11
C ALA A 49 4.17 0.17 3.35
N VAL A 50 4.90 0.34 2.25
CA VAL A 50 6.35 0.58 2.25
C VAL A 50 6.66 1.85 1.44
N PRO A 51 7.56 2.76 1.89
CA PRO A 51 8.02 3.85 1.03
C PRO A 51 8.66 3.31 -0.24
N ASP A 52 8.38 3.92 -1.38
CA ASP A 52 8.88 3.51 -2.69
C ASP A 52 9.34 4.75 -3.47
N ARG A 53 10.65 4.86 -3.70
CA ARG A 53 11.27 5.94 -4.47
C ARG A 53 10.95 5.81 -5.96
N GLY A 54 10.58 4.62 -6.42
CA GLY A 54 10.15 4.32 -7.77
C GLY A 54 11.17 3.57 -8.62
N ALA A 55 10.64 2.84 -9.60
CA ALA A 55 11.44 2.09 -10.56
C ALA A 55 12.41 2.99 -11.36
N SER A 56 12.07 4.26 -11.57
CA SER A 56 12.94 5.22 -12.28
C SER A 56 14.27 5.48 -11.58
N VAL A 57 14.32 5.35 -10.24
CA VAL A 57 15.57 5.48 -9.48
C VAL A 57 16.18 4.13 -9.13
N GLY A 58 15.48 3.03 -9.44
CA GLY A 58 15.94 1.66 -9.27
C GLY A 58 15.26 0.87 -8.16
N ASP A 59 14.23 1.39 -7.48
CA ASP A 59 13.47 0.56 -6.53
C ASP A 59 12.72 -0.56 -7.27
N ALA A 60 12.90 -1.80 -6.81
CA ALA A 60 12.24 -2.98 -7.35
C ALA A 60 11.76 -3.85 -6.20
N TRP A 61 10.47 -3.71 -5.88
CA TRP A 61 9.85 -4.39 -4.76
C TRP A 61 9.24 -5.72 -5.16
N SER A 62 9.34 -6.71 -4.27
CA SER A 62 8.70 -8.01 -4.38
C SER A 62 8.18 -8.46 -3.02
N ALA A 63 7.13 -9.30 -3.04
CA ALA A 63 6.58 -9.93 -1.86
C ALA A 63 6.82 -11.45 -1.87
N THR A 64 7.00 -12.03 -0.69
CA THR A 64 6.98 -13.47 -0.46
C THR A 64 6.10 -13.76 0.75
N VAL A 65 5.18 -14.71 0.60
CA VAL A 65 4.19 -15.09 1.62
C VAL A 65 4.50 -16.51 2.08
N THR A 66 4.44 -16.79 3.38
CA THR A 66 4.65 -18.16 3.91
C THR A 66 3.95 -18.36 5.26
N PRO A 67 3.13 -19.42 5.45
CA PRO A 67 2.73 -20.41 4.45
C PRO A 67 1.75 -19.83 3.41
N ASP A 68 1.62 -20.51 2.28
CA ASP A 68 0.60 -20.18 1.28
C ASP A 68 -0.81 -20.52 1.81
N GLY A 69 -1.83 -19.82 1.30
CA GLY A 69 -3.24 -20.14 1.54
C GLY A 69 -3.89 -19.48 2.76
N VAL A 70 -3.13 -18.83 3.65
CA VAL A 70 -3.68 -18.01 4.76
C VAL A 70 -4.19 -16.66 4.23
N VAL A 71 -3.48 -16.09 3.26
CA VAL A 71 -3.84 -14.84 2.58
C VAL A 71 -3.69 -14.99 1.08
N ALA A 72 -4.53 -14.28 0.32
CA ALA A 72 -4.39 -14.15 -1.14
C ALA A 72 -3.85 -12.77 -1.51
N ALA A 73 -2.82 -12.73 -2.35
CA ALA A 73 -2.34 -11.48 -2.95
C ALA A 73 -3.34 -11.00 -4.00
N VAL A 74 -3.77 -9.74 -3.91
CA VAL A 74 -4.74 -9.13 -4.83
C VAL A 74 -4.02 -8.33 -5.91
N GLU A 75 -3.25 -7.33 -5.50
CA GLU A 75 -2.42 -6.49 -6.38
C GLU A 75 -1.32 -5.80 -5.58
N ASP A 76 -0.29 -5.29 -6.27
CA ASP A 76 0.62 -4.30 -5.72
C ASP A 76 0.41 -2.94 -6.41
N ARG A 77 0.37 -1.86 -5.63
CA ARG A 77 0.03 -0.54 -6.14
C ARG A 77 0.89 0.55 -5.55
N LYS A 78 1.51 1.36 -6.41
CA LYS A 78 2.26 2.55 -6.00
C LYS A 78 1.36 3.79 -6.04
N VAL A 79 1.34 4.55 -4.95
CA VAL A 79 0.63 5.84 -4.82
C VAL A 79 1.67 6.95 -4.61
N MET A 80 1.62 7.99 -5.44
CA MET A 80 2.55 9.13 -5.33
C MET A 80 2.20 10.00 -4.12
N SER A 81 3.23 10.49 -3.42
CA SER A 81 3.09 11.34 -2.23
C SER A 81 2.61 12.75 -2.54
N ASN A 82 2.75 13.24 -3.77
CA ASN A 82 2.26 14.56 -4.16
C ASN A 82 1.07 14.47 -5.14
N VAL A 83 0.10 15.37 -4.96
CA VAL A 83 -1.16 15.42 -5.72
C VAL A 83 -0.93 15.84 -7.17
N ARG A 84 0.12 16.62 -7.44
CA ARG A 84 0.46 17.07 -8.80
C ARG A 84 0.90 15.90 -9.68
N ASP A 85 1.80 15.04 -9.22
CA ASP A 85 2.24 13.84 -9.95
C ASP A 85 1.12 12.80 -10.08
N ARG A 86 0.17 12.79 -9.14
CA ARG A 86 -1.02 11.93 -9.19
C ARG A 86 -2.02 12.35 -10.27
N VAL A 87 -2.19 13.67 -10.51
CA VAL A 87 -3.21 14.21 -11.42
C VAL A 87 -2.64 14.54 -12.80
N LEU A 88 -1.39 15.01 -12.88
CA LEU A 88 -0.77 15.48 -14.12
C LEU A 88 0.26 14.49 -14.70
N GLY A 89 0.47 13.35 -14.03
CA GLY A 89 1.58 12.45 -14.31
C GLY A 89 2.91 13.01 -13.79
N PRO A 90 3.93 12.16 -13.58
CA PRO A 90 5.21 12.59 -13.03
C PRO A 90 5.89 13.59 -13.97
N GLN A 91 6.17 14.81 -13.50
CA GLN A 91 7.04 15.73 -14.22
C GLN A 91 8.48 15.23 -14.12
N ALA A 92 8.95 14.49 -15.13
CA ALA A 92 10.34 14.09 -15.31
C ALA A 92 11.06 13.69 -14.00
N GLY A 93 10.62 12.57 -13.41
CA GLY A 93 11.20 12.01 -12.18
C GLY A 93 10.12 11.22 -11.45
N GLY A 94 10.25 9.89 -11.39
CA GLY A 94 9.29 9.06 -10.69
C GLY A 94 9.19 9.50 -9.23
N GLY A 95 8.08 10.11 -8.87
CA GLY A 95 7.88 10.68 -7.54
C GLY A 95 8.04 9.62 -6.45
N ALA A 96 8.66 10.00 -5.34
CA ALA A 96 8.61 9.22 -4.12
C ALA A 96 7.14 9.02 -3.72
N GLY A 97 6.82 7.82 -3.25
CA GLY A 97 5.48 7.41 -2.93
C GLY A 97 5.45 6.31 -1.88
N THR A 98 4.29 5.69 -1.78
CA THR A 98 4.06 4.50 -0.97
C THR A 98 3.65 3.38 -1.90
N ARG A 99 4.29 2.22 -1.81
CA ARG A 99 3.80 1.00 -2.43
C ARG A 99 2.98 0.23 -1.41
N TYR A 100 1.81 -0.18 -1.83
CA TYR A 100 0.87 -1.00 -1.08
C TYR A 100 0.87 -2.39 -1.69
N PHE A 101 1.10 -3.40 -0.86
CA PHE A 101 0.88 -4.81 -1.21
C PHE A 101 -0.46 -5.22 -0.61
N ILE A 102 -1.46 -5.49 -1.46
CA ILE A 102 -2.85 -5.67 -1.06
C ILE A 102 -3.16 -7.16 -0.96
N TYR A 103 -3.75 -7.55 0.15
CA TYR A 103 -4.10 -8.94 0.46
C TYR A 103 -5.57 -9.04 0.92
N THR A 104 -6.14 -10.21 0.72
CA THR A 104 -7.36 -10.65 1.41
C THR A 104 -7.00 -11.81 2.34
N ALA A 105 -7.52 -11.77 3.56
CA ALA A 105 -7.41 -12.87 4.52
C ALA A 105 -8.40 -13.99 4.13
N GLU A 106 -7.89 -15.20 3.89
CA GLU A 106 -8.66 -16.29 3.28
C GLU A 106 -8.93 -17.46 4.23
N ALA A 107 -7.99 -17.74 5.14
CA ALA A 107 -8.12 -18.85 6.07
C ALA A 107 -7.45 -18.53 7.40
N PRO A 108 -7.97 -19.04 8.53
CA PRO A 108 -7.36 -18.84 9.83
C PRO A 108 -5.93 -19.38 9.91
N GLY A 109 -5.06 -18.66 10.59
CA GLY A 109 -3.67 -19.04 10.79
C GLY A 109 -2.71 -17.86 10.77
N THR A 110 -1.44 -18.14 11.06
CA THR A 110 -0.38 -17.12 11.06
C THR A 110 0.49 -17.24 9.81
N VAL A 111 0.68 -16.12 9.13
CA VAL A 111 1.50 -15.98 7.92
C VAL A 111 2.58 -14.93 8.10
N ARG A 112 3.76 -15.19 7.51
CA ARG A 112 4.81 -14.19 7.38
C ARG A 112 4.82 -13.66 5.96
N ILE A 113 4.74 -12.34 5.83
CA ILE A 113 4.78 -11.63 4.56
C ILE A 113 6.05 -10.79 4.53
N ARG A 114 6.98 -11.17 3.67
CA ARG A 114 8.27 -10.52 3.50
C ARG A 114 8.26 -9.67 2.25
N LEU A 115 8.49 -8.36 2.41
CA LEU A 115 8.65 -7.43 1.31
C LEU A 115 10.13 -7.08 1.16
N ALA A 116 10.68 -7.30 -0.02
CA ALA A 116 12.08 -7.02 -0.34
C ALA A 116 12.18 -6.04 -1.50
N ASN A 117 13.01 -5.01 -1.35
CA ASN A 117 13.44 -4.11 -2.40
C ASN A 117 14.86 -4.45 -2.82
N CYS A 118 14.99 -4.80 -4.09
CA CYS A 118 16.28 -5.00 -4.72
C CYS A 118 16.68 -3.76 -5.52
N PHE A 119 17.28 -2.77 -4.86
CA PHE A 119 17.63 -1.50 -5.48
C PHE A 119 18.62 -1.73 -6.63
N GLN A 120 18.31 -1.20 -7.81
CA GLN A 120 19.07 -1.39 -9.06
C GLN A 120 19.45 -2.86 -9.32
N GLY A 121 18.57 -3.80 -8.96
CA GLY A 121 18.80 -5.23 -9.14
C GLY A 121 19.87 -5.85 -8.23
N CYS A 122 20.24 -5.18 -7.13
CA CYS A 122 21.23 -5.69 -6.16
C CYS A 122 22.59 -6.07 -6.79
N ARG A 123 22.93 -5.43 -7.91
CA ARG A 123 24.02 -5.85 -8.80
C ARG A 123 25.41 -5.70 -8.19
N ASP A 124 25.60 -4.75 -7.28
CA ASP A 124 26.86 -4.45 -6.60
C ASP A 124 26.63 -4.12 -5.12
N ASP A 125 27.73 -3.98 -4.36
CA ASP A 125 27.66 -3.76 -2.90
C ASP A 125 27.02 -2.42 -2.54
N TYR A 126 27.21 -1.39 -3.38
CA TYR A 126 26.51 -0.12 -3.21
C TYR A 126 25.00 -0.29 -3.33
N SER A 127 24.55 -0.96 -4.39
CA SER A 127 23.14 -1.21 -4.65
C SER A 127 22.51 -2.10 -3.56
N ARG A 128 23.24 -3.13 -3.10
CA ARG A 128 22.83 -3.97 -1.96
C ARG A 128 22.75 -3.19 -0.65
N GLY A 129 23.65 -2.24 -0.41
CA GLY A 129 23.61 -1.36 0.75
C GLY A 129 22.39 -0.42 0.77
N LEU A 130 21.77 -0.19 -0.39
CA LEU A 130 20.54 0.61 -0.54
C LEU A 130 19.27 -0.24 -0.71
N SER A 131 19.41 -1.55 -0.85
CA SER A 131 18.32 -2.51 -0.80
C SER A 131 17.77 -2.61 0.61
N ARG A 132 16.52 -3.03 0.74
CA ARG A 132 15.88 -3.16 2.04
C ARG A 132 14.89 -4.30 2.09
N GLU A 133 14.61 -4.76 3.29
CA GLU A 133 13.66 -5.83 3.54
C GLU A 133 12.88 -5.52 4.82
N VAL A 134 11.62 -5.92 4.84
CA VAL A 134 10.75 -5.84 6.02
C VAL A 134 9.80 -7.03 5.99
N THR A 135 9.53 -7.60 7.17
CA THR A 135 8.67 -8.77 7.32
C THR A 135 7.57 -8.47 8.32
N TRP A 136 6.34 -8.73 7.92
CA TRP A 136 5.16 -8.73 8.79
C TRP A 136 4.83 -10.15 9.23
N THR A 137 4.33 -10.27 10.45
CA THR A 137 3.58 -11.44 10.92
C THR A 137 2.11 -11.05 10.96
N VAL A 138 1.27 -11.77 10.23
CA VAL A 138 -0.17 -11.54 10.19
C VAL A 138 -0.86 -12.79 10.71
N THR A 139 -1.72 -12.63 11.69
CA THR A 139 -2.60 -13.70 12.18
C THR A 139 -4.00 -13.43 11.66
N VAL A 140 -4.59 -14.45 11.02
CA VAL A 140 -5.99 -14.47 10.61
C VAL A 140 -6.77 -15.26 11.65
N GLY A 141 -7.75 -14.62 12.28
CA GLY A 141 -8.66 -15.19 13.27
C GLY A 141 -9.84 -15.97 12.68
#